data_AF-A0A843IZV5-F1
#
_entry.id   AF-A0A843IZV5-F1
#
_cell.length_a   1.000
_cell.length_b   1.000
_cell.length_c   1.000
_cell.angle_alpha   90.00
_cell.angle_beta   90.00
_cell.angle_gamma   90.00
#
_symmetry.space_group_name_H-M   'P 1'
#
loop_
_entity.id
_entity.type
_entity.pdbx_description
1 polymer ?
#
loop_
_entity_poly.entity_id
_entity_poly.type
_entity_poly.pdbx_seq_one_letter_code
_entity_poly.pdbx_strand_id
1 'polypeptide(L)' 'KIHTDLGDKFIRAVNARTKRTVGADYELQDGDVIRIVANK' A
#
# COMPACT_ATOMS: atom_id res chain seq x y z
N LYS A 1 -16.07 5.94 3.00
CA LYS A 1 -15.73 4.69 2.27
C LYS A 1 -14.85 5.08 1.07
N ILE A 2 -13.62 5.55 1.34
CA ILE A 2 -13.03 6.60 0.51
C ILE A 2 -12.42 6.11 -0.80
N HIS A 3 -11.92 4.87 -0.94
CA HIS A 3 -11.65 4.32 -2.28
C HIS A 3 -11.62 2.79 -2.27
N THR A 4 -12.74 2.15 -2.61
CA THR A 4 -12.73 0.74 -3.03
C THR A 4 -11.89 0.56 -4.30
N ASP A 5 -11.89 1.57 -5.18
CA ASP A 5 -11.12 1.61 -6.43
C ASP A 5 -9.59 1.50 -6.22
N LEU A 6 -9.07 2.05 -5.12
CA LEU A 6 -7.66 1.91 -4.76
C LEU A 6 -7.34 0.48 -4.32
N GLY A 7 -8.29 -0.23 -3.71
CA GLY A 7 -8.15 -1.63 -3.34
C GLY A 7 -8.27 -2.55 -4.54
N ASP A 8 -9.24 -2.32 -5.43
CA ASP A 8 -9.47 -3.13 -6.63
C ASP A 8 -8.28 -3.08 -7.61
N LYS A 9 -7.58 -1.94 -7.68
CA LYS A 9 -6.38 -1.77 -8.52
C LYS A 9 -5.06 -1.96 -7.78
N PHE A 10 -5.10 -2.33 -6.49
CA PHE A 10 -3.90 -2.54 -5.69
C PHE A 10 -3.18 -3.82 -6.13
N ILE A 11 -1.98 -3.70 -6.71
CA ILE A 11 -1.15 -4.88 -7.00
C ILE A 11 -0.25 -5.21 -5.82
N ARG A 12 0.48 -4.20 -5.34
CA ARG A 12 1.42 -4.33 -4.23
C ARG A 12 1.73 -2.98 -3.63
N ALA A 13 2.16 -2.99 -2.37
CA ALA A 13 2.86 -1.86 -1.80
C ALA A 13 4.23 -2.28 -1.28
N VAL A 14 5.16 -1.34 -1.23
CA VAL A 14 6.50 -1.55 -0.71
C VAL A 14 6.78 -0.50 0.35
N ASN A 15 7.06 -0.95 1.58
CA ASN A 15 7.53 -0.07 2.63
C ASN A 15 8.99 0.31 2.32
N ALA A 16 9.23 1.60 2.07
CA ALA A 16 10.54 2.12 1.67
C ALA A 16 11.56 2.11 2.82
N ARG A 17 11.10 2.08 4.08
CA ARG A 17 11.95 2.06 5.27
C ARG A 17 12.53 0.67 5.53
N THR A 18 11.69 -0.35 5.44
CA THR A 18 12.08 -1.74 5.71
C THR A 18 12.44 -2.52 4.44
N LYS A 19 12.20 -1.93 3.26
CA LYS A 19 12.24 -2.58 1.93
C LYS A 19 11.38 -3.84 1.85
N ARG A 20 10.37 -3.96 2.72
CA ARG A 20 9.43 -5.10 2.73
C ARG A 20 8.22 -4.78 1.88
N THR A 21 7.75 -5.78 1.15
CA THR A 21 6.45 -5.71 0.47
C THR A 21 5.35 -5.78 1.51
N VAL A 22 4.41 -4.85 1.44
CA VAL A 22 3.25 -4.73 2.32
C VAL A 22 1.98 -4.95 1.51
N GLY A 23 1.07 -5.77 2.05
CA GLY A 23 -0.19 -6.14 1.41
C GLY A 23 -1.32 -5.15 1.70
N ALA A 24 -2.49 -5.41 1.12
CA ALA A 24 -3.68 -4.59 1.34
C ALA A 24 -4.16 -4.60 2.81
N ASP A 25 -3.88 -5.68 3.53
CA ASP A 25 -4.21 -5.85 4.96
C ASP A 25 -3.17 -5.23 5.91
N TYR A 26 -2.17 -4.52 5.38
CA TYR A 26 -1.16 -3.88 6.22
C TYR A 26 -1.72 -2.63 6.90
N GLU A 27 -1.77 -2.67 8.23
CA GLU A 27 -2.18 -1.51 9.03
C GLU A 27 -1.05 -0.46 9.03
N LEU A 28 -1.35 0.70 8.43
CA LEU A 28 -0.43 1.84 8.34
C LEU A 28 -0.09 2.37 9.74
N GLN A 29 1.21 2.52 10.03
CA GLN A 29 1.67 3.19 11.25
C GLN A 29 2.17 4.61 10.96
N ASP A 30 2.13 5.47 11.99
CA ASP A 30 2.61 6.85 11.87
C ASP A 30 4.10 6.89 11.51
N GLY A 31 4.44 7.60 10.43
CA GLY A 31 5.80 7.69 9.92
C GLY A 31 6.22 6.57 8.94
N ASP A 32 5.30 5.69 8.54
CA ASP A 32 5.55 4.73 7.47
C ASP A 32 5.53 5.39 6.09
N VAL A 33 6.53 5.02 5.28
CA VAL A 33 6.65 5.46 3.90
C VAL A 33 6.32 4.28 3.01
N ILE A 34 5.07 4.22 2.55
CA ILE A 34 4.57 3.14 1.71
C ILE A 34 4.46 3.60 0.26
N ARG A 35 5.12 2.89 -0.64
CA ARG A 35 5.00 3.09 -2.08
C ARG A 35 4.00 2.10 -2.66
N ILE A 36 2.81 2.59 -2.97
CA ILE A 36 1.74 1.81 -3.59
C ILE A 36 2.00 1.71 -5.09
N VAL A 37 1.91 0.51 -5.63
CA VAL A 37 1.97 0.22 -7.06
C VAL A 37 0.60 -0.31 -7.47
N ALA A 38 -0.18 0.55 -8.12
CA ALA A 38 -1.44 0.21 -8.75
C ALA A 38 -1.25 0.17 -10.28
N ASN A 39 -1.92 -0.76 -10.96
CA ASN A 39 -1.99 -0.71 -12.42
C ASN A 39 -2.94 0.41 -12.85
N LYS A 40 -2.76 0.94 -14.07
CA LYS A 40 -3.58 2.03 -14.61
C LYS A 40 -5.05 1.63 -14.76
#